data_AF-A0A126NF50-F1
#
_entry.id   AF-A0A126NF50-F1
#
_cell.length_a   1.000
_cell.length_b   1.000
_cell.length_c   1.000
_cell.angle_alpha   90.00
_cell.angle_beta   90.00
_cell.angle_gamma   90.00
#
_symmetry.space_group_name_H-M   'P 1'
#
loop_
_entity.id
_entity.type
_entity.pdbx_description
1 polymer ?
#
loop_
_entity_poly.entity_id
_entity_poly.type
_entity_poly.pdbx_seq_one_letter_code
_entity_poly.pdbx_strand_id
1 'polypeptide(L)'
;MQVALAANPNTATCEACHGPGSVHAANPTQKGSIIAYTHDGGTPVANQTESCLGCHSGGPRDAWLGSVHQRNDLSCSDCHNPMVKFSAEGLTAKQSVSETCATCHKDIRQQFNRRSHMPLPEGAISCVDCHNPHGTLNPTLLKTDTVNETCYQCHAEKRGPFLFEHAPVRESCLNCHQVHGSNQHALLVAPIPMLCQQCHSHTRHPNDLQTESSLGNGLTADERLMGRGCITCHAQVHGSNHPSGPRLHK
;
A
#
# COMPACT_ATOMS: atom_id res chain seq x y z
N MET A 1 23.10 -22.64 36.78
CA MET A 1 23.94 -21.55 36.27
C MET A 1 24.76 -22.12 35.11
N GLN A 2 24.72 -21.47 33.94
CA GLN A 2 25.49 -21.76 32.72
C GLN A 2 25.18 -23.06 31.95
N VAL A 3 24.03 -23.12 31.29
CA VAL A 3 23.92 -23.73 29.94
C VAL A 3 23.11 -22.77 29.08
N ALA A 4 23.69 -21.60 28.82
CA ALA A 4 23.28 -20.71 27.74
C ALA A 4 24.52 -20.52 26.86
N LEU A 5 24.30 -20.51 25.55
CA LEU A 5 25.27 -20.24 24.47
C LEU A 5 26.01 -21.46 23.90
N ALA A 6 25.29 -22.26 23.13
CA ALA A 6 25.77 -22.78 21.85
C ALA A 6 24.58 -23.26 21.00
N ALA A 7 23.53 -22.44 20.86
CA ALA A 7 22.48 -22.76 19.89
C ALA A 7 23.07 -22.50 18.51
N ASN A 8 23.40 -23.59 17.80
CA ASN A 8 23.61 -23.55 16.37
C ASN A 8 22.40 -22.84 15.73
N PRO A 9 22.58 -21.77 14.93
CA PRO A 9 21.47 -21.06 14.30
C PRO A 9 20.61 -21.97 13.39
N ASN A 10 21.09 -23.18 13.08
CA ASN A 10 20.36 -24.21 12.34
C ASN A 10 19.51 -25.15 13.22
N THR A 11 19.50 -24.99 14.55
CA THR A 11 18.70 -25.83 15.47
C THR A 11 18.07 -24.97 16.58
N ALA A 12 17.20 -24.04 16.21
CA ALA A 12 16.34 -23.38 17.20
C ALA A 12 15.47 -24.45 17.88
N THR A 13 15.71 -24.71 19.17
CA THR A 13 14.84 -25.56 19.99
C THR A 13 13.59 -24.77 20.38
N CYS A 14 12.54 -25.45 20.85
CA CYS A 14 11.27 -24.82 21.22
C CYS A 14 11.49 -23.63 22.17
N GLU A 15 12.44 -23.74 23.10
CA GLU A 15 12.74 -22.73 24.12
C GLU A 15 13.37 -21.46 23.56
N ALA A 16 13.93 -21.50 22.34
CA ALA A 16 14.47 -20.31 21.67
C ALA A 16 13.36 -19.28 21.36
N CYS A 17 12.14 -19.75 21.09
CA CYS A 17 10.99 -18.90 20.80
C CYS A 17 10.00 -18.86 21.97
N HIS A 18 9.87 -19.95 22.73
CA HIS A 18 8.86 -20.10 23.77
C HIS A 18 9.40 -19.82 25.19
N GLY A 19 10.71 -19.59 25.35
CA GLY A 19 11.35 -19.49 26.65
C GLY A 19 11.48 -20.83 27.37
N PRO A 20 12.01 -20.87 28.60
CA PRO A 20 12.25 -22.10 29.34
C PRO A 20 10.96 -22.90 29.59
N GLY A 21 10.93 -24.16 29.17
CA GLY A 21 9.73 -25.00 29.26
C GLY A 21 9.46 -25.64 30.62
N SER A 22 10.38 -25.49 31.59
CA SER A 22 10.34 -26.21 32.87
C SER A 22 9.11 -25.85 33.73
N VAL A 23 8.71 -24.58 33.73
CA VAL A 23 7.50 -24.11 34.45
C VAL A 23 6.24 -24.64 33.77
N HIS A 24 6.21 -24.61 32.43
CA HIS A 24 5.09 -25.15 31.65
C HIS A 24 4.95 -26.67 31.83
N ALA A 25 6.05 -27.41 31.89
CA ALA A 25 6.02 -28.86 32.13
C ALA A 25 5.43 -29.23 33.50
N ALA A 26 5.67 -28.40 34.53
CA ALA A 26 5.11 -28.61 35.87
C ALA A 26 3.64 -28.18 35.98
N ASN A 27 3.22 -27.15 35.24
CA ASN A 27 1.84 -26.66 35.23
C ASN A 27 1.39 -26.18 33.82
N PRO A 28 0.94 -27.10 32.94
CA PRO A 28 0.69 -26.78 31.53
C PRO A 28 -0.44 -25.77 31.29
N THR A 29 -1.36 -25.59 32.25
CA THR A 29 -2.52 -24.69 32.12
C THR A 29 -2.22 -23.26 32.57
N GLN A 30 -1.06 -23.02 33.18
CA GLN A 30 -0.64 -21.68 33.61
C GLN A 30 -0.31 -20.81 32.40
N LYS A 31 -1.14 -19.79 32.13
CA LYS A 31 -0.90 -18.80 31.07
C LYS A 31 0.40 -18.02 31.35
N GLY A 32 1.14 -17.71 30.28
CA GLY A 32 2.43 -17.01 30.36
C GLY A 32 3.59 -17.82 30.94
N SER A 33 3.41 -19.12 31.23
CA SER A 33 4.52 -20.02 31.63
C SER A 33 5.52 -20.29 30.50
N ILE A 34 5.09 -20.07 29.25
CA ILE A 34 5.89 -19.96 28.04
C ILE A 34 5.41 -18.74 27.24
N ILE A 35 6.26 -18.23 26.35
CA ILE A 35 5.90 -17.19 25.39
C ILE A 35 4.88 -17.78 24.42
N ALA A 36 3.65 -17.30 24.50
CA ALA A 36 2.57 -17.68 23.60
C ALA A 36 2.35 -16.58 22.58
N TYR A 37 2.40 -16.93 21.30
CA TYR A 37 2.25 -16.01 20.15
C TYR A 37 0.78 -15.77 19.78
N THR A 38 -0.07 -15.61 20.81
CA THR A 38 -1.50 -15.30 20.68
C THR A 38 -1.88 -14.20 21.67
N HIS A 39 -2.91 -13.42 21.35
CA HIS A 39 -3.37 -12.32 22.21
C HIS A 39 -3.95 -12.80 23.55
N ASP A 40 -4.45 -14.04 23.62
CA ASP A 40 -5.07 -14.64 24.80
C ASP A 40 -4.14 -15.54 25.63
N GLY A 41 -2.90 -15.75 25.16
CA GLY A 41 -1.91 -16.65 25.75
C GLY A 41 -1.21 -16.11 27.02
N GLY A 42 -1.53 -14.88 27.42
CA GLY A 42 -1.00 -14.24 28.64
C GLY A 42 0.40 -13.66 28.51
N THR A 43 1.00 -13.71 27.31
CA THR A 43 2.29 -13.06 27.02
C THR A 43 2.05 -11.70 26.38
N PRO A 44 2.58 -10.59 26.93
CA PRO A 44 2.45 -9.27 26.30
C PRO A 44 3.01 -9.25 24.86
N VAL A 45 2.36 -8.52 23.95
CA VAL A 45 2.78 -8.39 22.54
C VAL A 45 4.22 -7.89 22.40
N ALA A 46 4.66 -7.00 23.30
CA ALA A 46 6.05 -6.54 23.34
C ALA A 46 7.05 -7.72 23.50
N ASN A 47 6.80 -8.63 24.43
CA ASN A 47 7.65 -9.79 24.68
C ASN A 47 7.60 -10.80 23.53
N GLN A 48 6.42 -10.98 22.91
CA GLN A 48 6.28 -11.81 21.70
C GLN A 48 7.16 -11.26 20.57
N THR A 49 7.10 -9.95 20.34
CA THR A 49 7.83 -9.29 19.26
C THR A 49 9.34 -9.24 19.53
N GLU A 50 9.75 -9.01 20.78
CA GLU A 50 11.17 -9.03 21.19
C GLU A 50 11.84 -10.37 20.87
N SER A 51 11.12 -11.48 21.09
CA SER A 51 11.60 -12.83 20.76
C SER A 51 11.94 -12.98 19.28
N CYS A 52 11.12 -12.40 18.40
CA CYS A 52 11.40 -12.39 16.97
C CYS A 52 12.54 -11.44 16.61
N LEU A 53 12.52 -10.20 17.13
CA LEU A 53 13.50 -9.16 16.82
C LEU A 53 14.90 -9.47 17.35
N GLY A 54 15.03 -10.32 18.37
CA GLY A 54 16.32 -10.80 18.86
C GLY A 54 17.15 -11.49 17.77
N CYS A 55 16.49 -12.11 16.78
CA CYS A 55 17.15 -12.72 15.61
C CYS A 55 16.84 -12.00 14.29
N HIS A 56 15.64 -11.45 14.14
CA HIS A 56 15.14 -10.80 12.91
C HIS A 56 15.18 -9.27 12.99
N SER A 57 16.16 -8.69 13.67
CA SER A 57 16.40 -7.24 13.59
C SER A 57 17.00 -6.85 12.22
N GLY A 58 16.92 -5.57 11.86
CA GLY A 58 17.56 -5.05 10.67
C GLY A 58 16.65 -4.90 9.43
N GLY A 59 17.10 -4.06 8.51
CA GLY A 59 16.59 -3.97 7.14
C GLY A 59 15.16 -3.43 7.12
N PRO A 60 14.20 -4.12 6.47
CA PRO A 60 12.82 -3.64 6.42
C PRO A 60 12.17 -3.42 7.80
N ARG A 61 12.71 -4.00 8.88
CA ARG A 61 12.18 -3.90 10.24
C ARG A 61 12.80 -2.79 11.09
N ASP A 62 13.73 -2.01 10.54
CA ASP A 62 14.42 -0.94 11.29
C ASP A 62 13.45 0.10 11.86
N ALA A 63 12.35 0.37 11.13
CA ALA A 63 11.30 1.30 11.54
C ALA A 63 10.11 0.62 12.25
N TRP A 64 10.28 -0.62 12.74
CA TRP A 64 9.21 -1.34 13.45
C TRP A 64 8.79 -0.65 14.74
N LEU A 65 9.77 -0.26 15.56
CA LEU A 65 9.52 0.48 16.79
C LEU A 65 8.94 1.85 16.43
N GLY A 66 7.70 2.08 16.86
CA GLY A 66 6.95 3.28 16.49
C GLY A 66 6.21 3.19 15.16
N SER A 67 6.21 2.04 14.46
CA SER A 67 5.36 1.83 13.28
C SER A 67 3.86 1.86 13.64
N VAL A 68 2.99 2.09 12.65
CA VAL A 68 1.54 2.06 12.89
C VAL A 68 1.07 0.68 13.36
N HIS A 69 1.65 -0.42 12.87
CA HIS A 69 1.25 -1.76 13.32
C HIS A 69 1.69 -2.03 14.76
N GLN A 70 2.93 -1.68 15.12
CA GLN A 70 3.41 -1.82 16.50
C GLN A 70 2.59 -0.98 17.49
N ARG A 71 2.23 0.26 17.13
CA ARG A 71 1.41 1.14 17.97
C ARG A 71 -0.05 0.72 18.10
N ASN A 72 -0.51 -0.20 17.26
CA ASN A 72 -1.84 -0.82 17.36
C ASN A 72 -1.76 -2.24 17.93
N ASP A 73 -0.74 -2.51 18.75
CA ASP A 73 -0.53 -3.77 19.48
C ASP A 73 -0.50 -5.02 18.58
N LEU A 74 -0.04 -4.90 17.32
CA LEU A 74 0.19 -6.05 16.47
C LEU A 74 1.55 -6.69 16.75
N SER A 75 1.54 -8.02 16.86
CA SER A 75 2.71 -8.89 16.94
C SER A 75 3.14 -9.38 15.56
N CYS A 76 4.36 -9.92 15.46
CA CYS A 76 4.85 -10.58 14.26
C CYS A 76 3.93 -11.76 13.86
N SER A 77 3.38 -12.47 14.85
CA SER A 77 2.54 -13.65 14.67
C SER A 77 1.12 -13.36 14.18
N ASP A 78 0.69 -12.10 14.21
CA ASP A 78 -0.62 -11.72 13.66
C ASP A 78 -0.61 -11.78 12.12
N CYS A 79 0.57 -11.60 11.52
CA CYS A 79 0.77 -11.65 10.08
C CYS A 79 1.59 -12.88 9.65
N HIS A 80 2.45 -13.41 10.51
CA HIS A 80 3.31 -14.54 10.23
C HIS A 80 2.96 -15.79 11.02
N ASN A 81 3.15 -16.97 10.44
CA ASN A 81 3.02 -18.23 11.16
C ASN A 81 4.27 -19.09 11.00
N PRO A 82 5.16 -19.16 12.01
CA PRO A 82 6.36 -19.98 11.94
C PRO A 82 6.11 -21.47 12.19
N MET A 83 4.93 -21.87 12.68
CA MET A 83 4.61 -23.26 13.01
C MET A 83 3.95 -24.01 11.86
N VAL A 84 3.25 -23.29 10.97
CA VAL A 84 2.53 -23.86 9.82
C VAL A 84 2.71 -22.96 8.60
N LYS A 85 3.11 -23.56 7.49
CA LYS A 85 3.22 -22.87 6.19
C LYS A 85 1.86 -22.90 5.47
N PHE A 86 1.18 -21.76 5.41
CA PHE A 86 -0.10 -21.61 4.68
C PHE A 86 0.05 -21.07 3.26
N SER A 87 1.04 -20.20 3.01
CA SER A 87 1.31 -19.57 1.72
C SER A 87 2.48 -20.27 1.02
N ALA A 88 2.50 -20.24 -0.32
CA ALA A 88 3.64 -20.72 -1.09
C ALA A 88 4.84 -19.76 -0.99
N GLU A 89 4.57 -18.45 -0.88
CA GLU A 89 5.50 -17.32 -0.92
C GLU A 89 6.13 -16.96 0.43
N GLY A 90 5.74 -17.64 1.52
CA GLY A 90 6.35 -17.41 2.82
C GLY A 90 5.54 -17.95 4.00
N LEU A 91 5.90 -17.48 5.19
CA LEU A 91 5.26 -17.84 6.45
C LEU A 91 4.15 -16.83 6.79
N THR A 92 3.25 -16.52 5.87
CA THR A 92 2.09 -15.65 6.18
C THR A 92 1.00 -16.42 6.91
N ALA A 93 0.22 -15.72 7.74
CA ALA A 93 -0.88 -16.30 8.52
C ALA A 93 -2.09 -16.73 7.67
N LYS A 94 -2.13 -16.31 6.40
CA LYS A 94 -3.10 -16.73 5.37
C LYS A 94 -2.39 -17.20 4.10
N GLN A 95 -3.16 -17.62 3.10
CA GLN A 95 -2.67 -18.23 1.87
C GLN A 95 -1.88 -17.25 1.00
N SER A 96 -2.07 -15.94 1.18
CA SER A 96 -1.27 -14.89 0.55
C SER A 96 -1.07 -13.68 1.46
N VAL A 97 -0.11 -12.82 1.09
CA VAL A 97 0.09 -11.51 1.72
C VAL A 97 -1.19 -10.67 1.64
N SER A 98 -1.81 -10.61 0.45
CA SER A 98 -3.04 -9.85 0.22
C SER A 98 -4.19 -10.31 1.11
N GLU A 99 -4.38 -11.62 1.28
CA GLU A 99 -5.40 -12.15 2.19
C GLU A 99 -5.08 -11.87 3.66
N THR A 100 -3.80 -11.93 4.04
CA THR A 100 -3.35 -11.58 5.40
C THR A 100 -3.70 -10.13 5.72
N CYS A 101 -3.36 -9.19 4.84
CA CYS A 101 -3.72 -7.76 5.01
C CYS A 101 -5.24 -7.55 5.03
N ALA A 102 -5.99 -8.27 4.18
CA ALA A 102 -7.44 -8.15 4.07
C ALA A 102 -8.21 -8.69 5.29
N THR A 103 -7.56 -9.40 6.23
CA THR A 103 -8.19 -9.79 7.50
C THR A 103 -8.65 -8.56 8.30
N CYS A 104 -7.87 -7.48 8.26
CA CYS A 104 -8.15 -6.20 8.92
C CYS A 104 -8.52 -5.09 7.93
N HIS A 105 -7.77 -4.94 6.83
CA HIS A 105 -7.96 -3.87 5.83
C HIS A 105 -9.04 -4.20 4.78
N LYS A 106 -10.25 -4.50 5.28
CA LYS A 106 -11.39 -4.91 4.45
C LYS A 106 -11.86 -3.79 3.53
N ASP A 107 -11.80 -2.54 4.00
CA ASP A 107 -12.15 -1.36 3.22
C ASP A 107 -11.25 -1.21 1.98
N ILE A 108 -9.93 -1.39 2.15
CA ILE A 108 -8.97 -1.38 1.05
C ILE A 108 -9.24 -2.55 0.10
N ARG A 109 -9.48 -3.74 0.64
CA ARG A 109 -9.81 -4.93 -0.18
C ARG A 109 -11.04 -4.69 -1.08
N GLN A 110 -12.03 -3.93 -0.60
CA GLN A 110 -13.20 -3.56 -1.40
C GLN A 110 -12.88 -2.53 -2.49
N GLN A 111 -11.91 -1.65 -2.30
CA GLN A 111 -11.51 -0.71 -3.36
C GLN A 111 -11.00 -1.45 -4.60
N PHE A 112 -10.28 -2.57 -4.41
CA PHE A 112 -9.82 -3.43 -5.49
C PHE A 112 -10.95 -4.16 -6.24
N ASN A 113 -12.19 -4.11 -5.78
CA ASN A 113 -13.34 -4.66 -6.50
C ASN A 113 -14.06 -3.60 -7.36
N ARG A 114 -13.56 -2.34 -7.39
CA ARG A 114 -14.13 -1.26 -8.19
C ARG A 114 -13.77 -1.41 -9.66
N ARG A 115 -14.47 -0.69 -10.53
CA ARG A 115 -14.29 -0.79 -12.00
C ARG A 115 -12.83 -0.67 -12.47
N SER A 116 -12.06 0.23 -11.89
CA SER A 116 -10.63 0.38 -12.15
C SER A 116 -9.89 0.11 -10.85
N HIS A 117 -8.93 -0.80 -10.86
CA HIS A 117 -8.06 -1.10 -9.72
C HIS A 117 -6.64 -1.42 -10.21
N MET A 118 -5.66 -1.34 -9.31
CA MET A 118 -4.36 -1.92 -9.59
C MET A 118 -4.48 -3.46 -9.64
N PRO A 119 -3.59 -4.18 -10.37
CA PRO A 119 -3.79 -5.59 -10.68
C PRO A 119 -3.41 -6.54 -9.53
N LEU A 120 -3.92 -6.25 -8.33
CA LEU A 120 -3.73 -7.05 -7.12
C LEU A 120 -4.63 -8.28 -7.09
N PRO A 121 -5.94 -8.21 -7.46
CA PRO A 121 -6.78 -9.41 -7.56
C PRO A 121 -6.27 -10.43 -8.59
N GLU A 122 -5.62 -9.95 -9.65
CA GLU A 122 -5.00 -10.76 -10.69
C GLU A 122 -3.65 -11.37 -10.26
N GLY A 123 -3.13 -11.00 -9.09
CA GLY A 123 -1.87 -11.51 -8.56
C GLY A 123 -0.62 -10.98 -9.24
N ALA A 124 -0.73 -9.93 -10.07
CA ALA A 124 0.44 -9.31 -10.71
C ALA A 124 1.24 -8.43 -9.73
N ILE A 125 0.59 -7.94 -8.67
CA ILE A 125 1.21 -7.20 -7.58
C ILE A 125 0.53 -7.59 -6.24
N SER A 126 1.13 -7.13 -5.16
CA SER A 126 0.70 -7.32 -3.78
C SER A 126 0.80 -6.01 -2.98
N CYS A 127 0.23 -5.98 -1.77
CA CYS A 127 0.32 -4.82 -0.89
C CYS A 127 1.77 -4.42 -0.60
N VAL A 128 2.66 -5.41 -0.50
CA VAL A 128 4.06 -5.20 -0.14
C VAL A 128 4.89 -4.67 -1.30
N ASP A 129 4.38 -4.56 -2.53
CA ASP A 129 5.13 -3.94 -3.63
C ASP A 129 5.22 -2.42 -3.45
N CYS A 130 4.22 -1.82 -2.81
CA CYS A 130 4.21 -0.40 -2.46
C CYS A 130 4.53 -0.16 -0.98
N HIS A 131 4.02 -1.02 -0.08
CA HIS A 131 4.12 -0.82 1.37
C HIS A 131 5.18 -1.71 2.02
N ASN A 132 5.76 -1.23 3.12
CA ASN A 132 6.53 -2.04 4.05
C ASN A 132 5.75 -2.16 5.37
N PRO A 133 5.10 -3.32 5.64
CA PRO A 133 4.25 -3.51 6.81
C PRO A 133 5.04 -3.47 8.12
N HIS A 134 6.36 -3.59 8.08
CA HIS A 134 7.20 -3.52 9.26
C HIS A 134 7.54 -2.09 9.68
N GLY A 135 7.06 -1.06 8.98
CA GLY A 135 7.36 0.32 9.31
C GLY A 135 8.20 1.03 8.26
N THR A 136 7.96 2.33 8.11
CA THR A 136 8.76 3.26 7.30
C THR A 136 8.74 4.63 7.98
N LEU A 137 9.53 5.57 7.48
CA LEU A 137 9.51 6.95 7.99
C LEU A 137 8.23 7.70 7.64
N ASN A 138 7.46 7.25 6.65
CA ASN A 138 6.18 7.84 6.29
C ASN A 138 4.99 7.12 6.99
N PRO A 139 3.92 7.85 7.33
CA PRO A 139 2.76 7.29 8.06
C PRO A 139 1.96 6.28 7.24
N THR A 140 2.07 6.32 5.92
CA THR A 140 1.40 5.41 4.98
C THR A 140 2.19 4.12 4.73
N LEU A 141 3.34 3.93 5.37
CA LEU A 141 4.20 2.77 5.21
C LEU A 141 4.72 2.52 3.79
N LEU A 142 4.89 3.54 2.94
CA LEU A 142 5.44 3.38 1.58
C LEU A 142 6.93 3.03 1.62
N LYS A 143 7.36 2.13 0.74
CA LYS A 143 8.76 1.66 0.64
C LYS A 143 9.77 2.75 0.29
N THR A 144 9.32 3.82 -0.34
CA THR A 144 10.15 4.99 -0.68
C THR A 144 9.71 6.21 0.12
N ASP A 145 10.51 7.27 0.06
CA ASP A 145 10.28 8.47 0.86
C ASP A 145 9.05 9.26 0.39
N THR A 146 8.74 9.19 -0.92
CA THR A 146 7.59 9.88 -1.51
C THR A 146 6.65 8.93 -2.27
N VAL A 147 5.40 9.36 -2.43
CA VAL A 147 4.40 8.70 -3.29
C VAL A 147 4.93 8.55 -4.72
N ASN A 148 5.46 9.64 -5.29
CA ASN A 148 5.91 9.66 -6.68
C ASN A 148 7.05 8.66 -6.91
N GLU A 149 8.03 8.60 -6.02
CA GLU A 149 9.10 7.61 -6.11
C GLU A 149 8.62 6.17 -6.04
N THR A 150 7.55 5.91 -5.28
CA THR A 150 6.92 4.58 -5.24
C THR A 150 6.32 4.26 -6.61
N CYS A 151 5.58 5.22 -7.19
CA CYS A 151 5.01 5.06 -8.53
C CYS A 151 6.08 4.85 -9.59
N TYR A 152 7.20 5.57 -9.52
CA TYR A 152 8.29 5.49 -10.49
C TYR A 152 9.08 4.18 -10.45
N GLN A 153 8.91 3.33 -9.42
CA GLN A 153 9.45 1.96 -9.44
C GLN A 153 8.92 1.15 -10.62
N CYS A 154 7.69 1.43 -11.05
CA CYS A 154 7.05 0.79 -12.21
C CYS A 154 6.78 1.76 -13.36
N HIS A 155 6.35 2.98 -13.06
CA HIS A 155 5.98 4.02 -14.02
C HIS A 155 7.14 5.00 -14.28
N ALA A 156 8.32 4.46 -14.59
CA ALA A 156 9.54 5.24 -14.81
C ALA A 156 9.39 6.29 -15.93
N GLU A 157 8.52 6.01 -16.91
CA GLU A 157 8.20 6.92 -18.00
C GLU A 157 7.50 8.22 -17.56
N LYS A 158 7.08 8.32 -16.29
CA LYS A 158 6.42 9.49 -15.69
C LYS A 158 7.32 10.30 -14.76
N ARG A 159 8.58 9.89 -14.56
CA ARG A 159 9.50 10.49 -13.57
C ARG A 159 9.98 11.90 -13.90
N GLY A 160 10.03 12.26 -15.18
CA GLY A 160 10.63 13.52 -15.60
C GLY A 160 12.15 13.58 -15.36
N PRO A 161 12.77 14.78 -15.47
CA PRO A 161 12.11 16.05 -15.69
C PRO A 161 11.55 16.15 -17.12
N PHE A 162 10.33 16.66 -17.25
CA PHE A 162 9.81 17.06 -18.56
C PHE A 162 10.11 18.53 -18.83
N LEU A 163 10.28 18.91 -20.10
CA LEU A 163 10.43 20.32 -20.49
C LEU A 163 9.21 21.15 -20.09
N PHE A 164 8.02 20.56 -20.22
CA PHE A 164 6.77 21.08 -19.73
C PHE A 164 6.16 20.04 -18.81
N GLU A 165 6.03 20.37 -17.53
CA GLU A 165 5.42 19.49 -16.52
C GLU A 165 4.01 19.94 -16.20
N HIS A 166 3.14 19.00 -15.84
CA HIS A 166 1.84 19.32 -15.26
C HIS A 166 2.01 19.41 -13.74
N ALA A 167 1.87 20.61 -13.17
CA ALA A 167 2.27 20.87 -11.77
C ALA A 167 1.71 19.86 -10.75
N PRO A 168 0.41 19.48 -10.79
CA PRO A 168 -0.14 18.43 -9.92
C PRO A 168 0.59 17.09 -9.99
N VAL A 169 1.13 16.70 -11.15
CA VAL A 169 1.82 15.40 -11.34
C VAL A 169 3.20 15.43 -10.67
N ARG A 170 3.91 16.56 -10.78
CA ARG A 170 5.20 16.78 -10.11
C ARG A 170 5.06 16.74 -8.59
N GLU A 171 3.93 17.22 -8.07
CA GLU A 171 3.67 17.29 -6.63
C GLU A 171 3.24 15.96 -6.04
N SER A 172 2.23 15.31 -6.62
CA SER A 172 1.75 14.01 -6.15
C SER A 172 0.87 13.32 -7.19
N CYS A 173 1.17 12.06 -7.50
CA CYS A 173 0.28 11.22 -8.33
C CYS A 173 -1.14 11.10 -7.74
N LEU A 174 -1.28 11.23 -6.41
CA LEU A 174 -2.58 11.12 -5.71
C LEU A 174 -3.49 12.34 -5.90
N ASN A 175 -2.99 13.44 -6.47
CA ASN A 175 -3.83 14.58 -6.83
C ASN A 175 -4.89 14.20 -7.86
N CYS A 176 -4.63 13.16 -8.66
CA CYS A 176 -5.56 12.68 -9.68
C CYS A 176 -5.92 11.20 -9.52
N HIS A 177 -5.06 10.37 -8.91
CA HIS A 177 -5.26 8.91 -8.83
C HIS A 177 -5.62 8.41 -7.42
N GLN A 178 -6.64 7.55 -7.34
CA GLN A 178 -6.96 6.68 -6.20
C GLN A 178 -6.34 5.30 -6.41
N VAL A 179 -5.14 5.09 -5.86
CA VAL A 179 -4.21 4.01 -6.25
C VAL A 179 -4.65 2.58 -5.97
N HIS A 180 -5.61 2.34 -5.06
CA HIS A 180 -6.12 0.98 -4.84
C HIS A 180 -7.23 0.63 -5.83
N GLY A 181 -8.22 1.51 -5.94
CA GLY A 181 -9.28 1.38 -6.94
C GLY A 181 -10.28 2.52 -6.93
N SER A 182 -10.81 2.82 -8.11
CA SER A 182 -11.79 3.86 -8.38
C SER A 182 -12.90 3.34 -9.29
N ASN A 183 -14.08 3.95 -9.22
CA ASN A 183 -15.14 3.73 -10.20
C ASN A 183 -14.84 4.44 -11.53
N GLN A 184 -13.88 5.36 -11.52
CA GLN A 184 -13.43 6.09 -12.68
C GLN A 184 -12.29 5.37 -13.40
N HIS A 185 -12.24 5.55 -14.74
CA HIS A 185 -11.20 4.96 -15.57
C HIS A 185 -9.81 5.44 -15.13
N ALA A 186 -8.80 4.57 -15.30
CA ALA A 186 -7.41 4.85 -14.95
C ALA A 186 -7.22 5.32 -13.49
N LEU A 187 -8.00 4.74 -12.57
CA LEU A 187 -7.92 5.04 -11.14
C LEU A 187 -8.21 6.51 -10.79
N LEU A 188 -8.89 7.29 -11.64
CA LEU A 188 -9.06 8.72 -11.36
C LEU A 188 -9.98 8.99 -10.17
N VAL A 189 -9.70 10.04 -9.40
CA VAL A 189 -10.54 10.47 -8.26
C VAL A 189 -11.87 11.09 -8.68
N ALA A 190 -11.96 11.60 -9.92
CA ALA A 190 -13.16 12.18 -10.50
C ALA A 190 -13.21 11.95 -12.03
N PRO A 191 -14.41 11.94 -12.65
CA PRO A 191 -14.56 11.84 -14.10
C PRO A 191 -13.97 13.05 -14.83
N ILE A 192 -13.50 12.83 -16.06
CA ILE A 192 -13.28 13.90 -17.03
C ILE A 192 -14.65 14.35 -17.56
N PRO A 193 -14.95 15.65 -17.68
CA PRO A 193 -14.05 16.81 -17.53
C PRO A 193 -13.96 17.38 -16.10
N MET A 194 -14.82 16.96 -15.18
CA MET A 194 -14.89 17.50 -13.80
C MET A 194 -13.55 17.53 -13.09
N LEU A 195 -12.72 16.48 -13.23
CA LEU A 195 -11.37 16.43 -12.65
C LEU A 195 -10.51 17.62 -13.09
N CYS A 196 -10.52 17.96 -14.38
CA CYS A 196 -9.73 19.06 -14.92
C CYS A 196 -10.31 20.41 -14.47
N GLN A 197 -11.64 20.53 -14.43
CA GLN A 197 -12.34 21.76 -14.05
C GLN A 197 -12.16 22.16 -12.59
N GLN A 198 -11.74 21.24 -11.72
CA GLN A 198 -11.37 21.55 -10.33
C GLN A 198 -10.21 22.55 -10.24
N CYS A 199 -9.31 22.56 -11.23
CA CYS A 199 -8.18 23.49 -11.29
C CYS A 199 -8.28 24.48 -12.45
N HIS A 200 -8.90 24.07 -13.57
CA HIS A 200 -9.01 24.88 -14.78
C HIS A 200 -10.31 25.72 -14.86
N SER A 201 -10.85 26.16 -13.72
CA SER A 201 -12.12 26.91 -13.60
C SER A 201 -12.06 28.39 -14.05
N HIS A 202 -10.89 28.92 -14.40
CA HIS A 202 -10.76 30.31 -14.88
C HIS A 202 -10.06 30.38 -16.24
N THR A 203 -10.12 29.28 -16.98
CA THR A 203 -9.54 29.16 -18.32
C THR A 203 -10.65 29.04 -19.34
N ARG A 204 -10.43 29.65 -20.53
CA ARG A 204 -11.36 29.81 -21.67
C ARG A 204 -12.48 28.76 -21.74
N HIS A 205 -12.34 27.76 -22.61
CA HIS A 205 -13.34 26.72 -22.78
C HIS A 205 -13.43 25.83 -21.54
N PRO A 206 -12.36 25.46 -20.80
CA PRO A 206 -12.53 24.53 -19.66
C PRO A 206 -13.51 25.03 -18.59
N ASN A 207 -13.78 26.32 -18.47
CA ASN A 207 -14.78 26.86 -17.55
C ASN A 207 -16.25 26.78 -18.04
N ASP A 208 -16.51 26.30 -19.26
CA ASP A 208 -17.88 26.18 -19.75
C ASP A 208 -18.68 25.17 -18.92
N LEU A 209 -19.86 25.58 -18.45
CA LEU A 209 -20.78 24.71 -17.75
C LEU A 209 -21.28 23.62 -18.71
N GLN A 210 -20.99 22.38 -18.37
CA GLN A 210 -21.48 21.21 -19.09
C GLN A 210 -22.84 20.83 -18.53
N THR A 211 -23.86 20.78 -19.40
CA THR A 211 -25.25 20.47 -19.00
C THR A 211 -25.74 19.22 -19.72
N GLU A 212 -26.97 18.80 -19.47
CA GLU A 212 -27.59 17.67 -20.18
C GLU A 212 -27.65 17.90 -21.70
N SER A 213 -27.76 19.16 -22.18
CA SER A 213 -27.73 19.45 -23.61
C SER A 213 -26.37 19.20 -24.25
N SER A 214 -25.29 19.17 -23.43
CA SER A 214 -23.91 18.91 -23.84
C SER A 214 -23.61 17.42 -24.04
N LEU A 215 -24.53 16.52 -23.65
CA LEU A 215 -24.36 15.08 -23.84
C LEU A 215 -24.41 14.71 -25.33
N GLY A 216 -23.87 13.55 -25.69
CA GLY A 216 -23.78 13.13 -27.10
C GLY A 216 -25.13 12.98 -27.82
N ASN A 217 -26.23 12.82 -27.07
CA ASN A 217 -27.61 12.80 -27.58
C ASN A 217 -28.36 14.12 -27.31
N GLY A 218 -27.69 15.13 -26.77
CA GLY A 218 -28.25 16.43 -26.44
C GLY A 218 -28.33 17.37 -27.65
N LEU A 219 -28.99 18.52 -27.47
CA LEU A 219 -29.19 19.53 -28.52
C LEU A 219 -27.88 20.22 -28.93
N THR A 220 -26.89 20.26 -28.05
CA THR A 220 -25.61 20.95 -28.23
C THR A 220 -24.47 20.05 -27.76
N ALA A 221 -24.35 18.85 -28.33
CA ALA A 221 -23.37 17.86 -27.94
C ALA A 221 -21.94 18.44 -27.89
N ASP A 222 -21.22 18.15 -26.80
CA ASP A 222 -19.89 18.68 -26.52
C ASP A 222 -18.86 17.54 -26.42
N GLU A 223 -17.80 17.64 -27.21
CA GLU A 223 -16.70 16.67 -27.25
C GLU A 223 -16.02 16.44 -25.90
N ARG A 224 -16.10 17.38 -24.96
CA ARG A 224 -15.53 17.25 -23.61
C ARG A 224 -16.28 16.26 -22.73
N LEU A 225 -17.56 15.99 -23.04
CA LEU A 225 -18.35 14.94 -22.38
C LEU A 225 -18.35 13.61 -23.14
N MET A 226 -17.74 13.57 -24.33
CA MET A 226 -17.77 12.40 -25.21
C MET A 226 -16.39 11.74 -25.33
N GLY A 227 -16.38 10.42 -25.54
CA GLY A 227 -15.14 9.67 -25.77
C GLY A 227 -14.13 9.86 -24.64
N ARG A 228 -12.96 10.44 -24.96
CA ARG A 228 -11.91 10.72 -23.97
C ARG A 228 -12.00 12.15 -23.39
N GLY A 229 -13.00 12.94 -23.76
CA GLY A 229 -13.20 14.29 -23.27
C GLY A 229 -11.99 15.19 -23.53
N CYS A 230 -11.54 15.90 -22.48
CA CYS A 230 -10.42 16.85 -22.53
C CYS A 230 -9.15 16.25 -23.15
N ILE A 231 -8.84 14.97 -22.86
CA ILE A 231 -7.60 14.33 -23.30
C ILE A 231 -7.62 13.87 -24.76
N THR A 232 -8.72 14.10 -25.48
CA THR A 232 -8.77 13.94 -26.94
C THR A 232 -7.83 14.96 -27.60
N CYS A 233 -7.81 16.20 -27.08
CA CYS A 233 -6.93 17.27 -27.55
C CYS A 233 -5.71 17.43 -26.63
N HIS A 234 -5.90 17.28 -25.31
CA HIS A 234 -4.86 17.43 -24.28
C HIS A 234 -4.29 16.08 -23.85
N ALA A 235 -3.67 15.34 -24.77
CA ALA A 235 -3.22 13.97 -24.51
C ALA A 235 -2.02 13.85 -23.54
N GLN A 236 -1.22 14.90 -23.36
CA GLN A 236 0.03 14.89 -22.58
C GLN A 236 -0.14 15.40 -21.14
N VAL A 237 -1.15 14.88 -20.43
CA VAL A 237 -1.50 15.31 -19.05
C VAL A 237 -0.42 15.06 -18.00
N HIS A 238 0.58 14.23 -18.31
CA HIS A 238 1.66 13.87 -17.38
C HIS A 238 2.97 14.64 -17.61
N GLY A 239 3.07 15.45 -18.66
CA GLY A 239 4.37 15.98 -19.09
C GLY A 239 4.55 15.94 -20.60
N SER A 240 5.27 16.92 -21.15
CA SER A 240 5.70 16.91 -22.54
C SER A 240 7.13 17.42 -22.70
N ASN A 241 7.92 16.74 -23.52
CA ASN A 241 9.25 17.19 -23.97
C ASN A 241 9.23 17.87 -25.35
N HIS A 242 8.05 18.02 -25.94
CA HIS A 242 7.93 18.66 -27.25
C HIS A 242 8.07 20.18 -27.11
N PRO A 243 8.84 20.91 -27.95
CA PRO A 243 9.00 22.36 -27.83
C PRO A 243 7.67 23.15 -27.86
N SER A 244 6.68 22.66 -28.60
CA SER A 244 5.30 23.20 -28.62
C SER A 244 4.38 22.69 -27.49
N GLY A 245 4.93 21.95 -26.52
CA GLY A 245 4.22 21.42 -25.34
C GLY A 245 3.58 22.42 -24.38
N PRO A 246 4.02 23.70 -24.24
CA PRO A 246 3.38 24.59 -23.26
C PRO A 246 1.96 24.98 -23.65
N ARG A 247 1.54 24.74 -24.91
CA ARG A 247 0.15 24.94 -25.36
C ARG A 247 -0.83 23.93 -24.74
N LEU A 248 -0.33 22.81 -24.21
CA LEU A 248 -1.14 21.76 -23.60
C LEU A 248 -1.12 21.79 -22.06
N HIS A 249 -0.32 22.68 -21.46
CA HIS A 249 -0.04 22.75 -20.02
C HIS A 249 -0.57 24.04 -19.35
N LYS A 250 -1.32 24.87 -20.11
CA LYS A 250 -1.97 26.08 -19.61
C LYS A 250 -3.46 25.86 -19.43
#